data_AF-A0A139WEU5-F1
#
_entry.id   AF-A0A139WEU5-F1
#
_cell.length_a   1.000
_cell.length_b   1.000
_cell.length_c   1.000
_cell.angle_alpha   90.00
_cell.angle_beta   90.00
_cell.angle_gamma   90.00
#
_symmetry.space_group_name_H-M   'P 1'
#
loop_
_entity.id
_entity.type
_entity.pdbx_description
1 polymer ?
#
loop_
_entity_poly.entity_id
_entity_poly.type
_entity_poly.pdbx_seq_one_letter_code
_entity_poly.pdbx_strand_id
1 'polypeptide(L)'
;MLRFIYLLVFFLLTNSRQSSCLGYYWRVYIDGVVPSDAIIAGQKSDGVNIHIGQAYVQNQGLIPAEIFPGVKEVYVPINGIQKIDTNIKILCGYQQNLYWIATTSTSIKELLTKHTAVSGGHEDDGRGVLYVGRINYNKELIIGKITSFWEPVIDFNNNMTEEYAYFYEVLLVLDNKETVDRINKAGASAGISKIVYYAYN
;
A
#
# COMPACT_ATOMS: atom_id res chain seq x y z
N MET A 1 -5.63 -14.00 42.73
CA MET A 1 -5.88 -12.63 42.23
C MET A 1 -4.89 -12.20 41.14
N LEU A 2 -3.58 -12.37 41.29
CA LEU A 2 -2.58 -11.94 40.27
C LEU A 2 -2.81 -12.51 38.85
N ARG A 3 -3.16 -13.81 38.70
CA ARG A 3 -3.37 -14.45 37.39
C ARG A 3 -4.52 -13.84 36.56
N PHE A 4 -5.57 -13.32 37.22
CA PHE A 4 -6.69 -12.68 36.54
C PHE A 4 -6.30 -11.29 35.99
N ILE A 5 -5.42 -10.58 36.69
CA ILE A 5 -4.90 -9.28 36.25
C ILE A 5 -4.04 -9.44 34.99
N TYR A 6 -3.19 -10.47 34.92
CA TYR A 6 -2.40 -10.74 33.71
C TYR A 6 -3.26 -11.08 32.50
N LEU A 7 -4.32 -11.87 32.66
CA LEU A 7 -5.28 -12.17 31.58
C LEU A 7 -6.04 -10.92 31.12
N LEU A 8 -6.45 -10.06 32.05
CA LEU A 8 -7.10 -8.78 31.74
C LEU A 8 -6.16 -7.79 31.05
N VAL A 9 -4.90 -7.70 31.49
CA VAL A 9 -3.88 -6.86 30.86
C VAL A 9 -3.53 -7.38 29.47
N PHE A 10 -3.42 -8.70 29.28
CA PHE A 10 -3.20 -9.30 27.96
C PHE A 10 -4.41 -9.06 27.04
N PHE A 11 -5.64 -9.15 27.55
CA PHE A 11 -6.86 -8.86 26.79
C PHE A 11 -7.02 -7.37 26.44
N LEU A 12 -6.56 -6.47 27.31
CA LEU A 12 -6.56 -5.02 27.06
C LEU A 12 -5.45 -4.62 26.07
N LEU A 13 -4.29 -5.30 26.10
CA LEU A 13 -3.20 -5.09 25.14
C LEU A 13 -3.51 -5.66 23.74
N THR A 14 -4.33 -6.72 23.65
CA THR A 14 -4.79 -7.25 22.35
C THR A 14 -5.96 -6.46 21.76
N ASN A 15 -6.69 -5.69 22.59
CA ASN A 15 -7.85 -4.89 22.17
C ASN A 15 -7.61 -3.38 22.16
N SER A 16 -6.38 -2.90 22.38
CA SER A 16 -6.05 -1.53 22.04
C SER A 16 -6.13 -1.39 20.52
N ARG A 17 -7.32 -1.08 20.00
CA ARG A 17 -7.46 -0.52 18.66
C ARG A 17 -6.58 0.71 18.66
N GLN A 18 -5.45 0.63 17.98
CA GLN A 18 -4.61 1.77 17.71
C GLN A 18 -5.48 2.71 16.88
N SER A 19 -6.14 3.66 17.53
CA SER A 19 -6.99 4.64 16.89
C SER A 19 -6.06 5.56 16.12
N SER A 20 -5.74 5.17 14.89
CA SER A 20 -4.96 6.03 14.00
C SER A 20 -5.83 7.22 13.63
N CYS A 21 -5.27 8.43 13.70
CA CYS A 21 -6.02 9.62 13.33
C CYS A 21 -6.42 9.62 11.83
N LEU A 22 -5.75 8.79 11.01
CA LEU A 22 -5.97 8.67 9.57
C LEU A 22 -6.99 7.58 9.18
N GLY A 23 -7.55 6.84 10.13
CA GLY A 23 -8.58 5.82 9.86
C GLY A 23 -8.07 4.53 9.19
N TYR A 24 -6.74 4.35 9.08
CA TYR A 24 -6.10 3.09 8.68
C TYR A 24 -5.00 2.69 9.66
N TYR A 25 -4.72 1.40 9.79
CA TYR A 25 -3.71 0.90 10.70
C TYR A 25 -3.13 -0.43 10.21
N TRP A 26 -1.94 -0.77 10.68
CA TRP A 26 -1.24 -1.99 10.29
C TRP A 26 -1.42 -3.07 11.35
N ARG A 27 -1.96 -4.22 10.95
CA ARG A 27 -2.14 -5.39 11.82
C ARG A 27 -1.14 -6.47 11.45
N VAL A 28 -0.70 -7.26 12.43
CA VAL A 28 0.13 -8.44 12.14
C VAL A 28 -0.65 -9.39 11.21
N TYR A 29 0.00 -9.82 10.14
CA TYR A 29 -0.52 -10.82 9.22
C TYR A 29 0.08 -12.18 9.59
N ILE A 30 -0.78 -13.13 9.95
CA ILE A 30 -0.37 -14.44 10.47
C ILE A 30 -1.13 -15.52 9.72
N ASP A 31 -0.41 -16.56 9.29
CA ASP A 31 -0.98 -17.80 8.75
C ASP A 31 -1.91 -17.65 7.54
N GLY A 32 -1.74 -16.58 6.75
CA GLY A 32 -2.57 -16.37 5.57
C GLY A 32 -3.95 -15.76 5.88
N VAL A 33 -4.21 -15.41 7.15
CA VAL A 33 -5.53 -14.95 7.60
C VAL A 33 -5.69 -13.47 7.32
N VAL A 34 -6.67 -13.15 6.46
CA VAL A 34 -7.05 -11.78 6.12
C VAL A 34 -8.16 -11.31 7.07
N PRO A 35 -7.96 -10.23 7.84
CA PRO A 35 -9.01 -9.64 8.67
C PRO A 35 -10.18 -9.09 7.85
N SER A 36 -11.38 -9.06 8.46
CA SER A 36 -12.61 -8.58 7.80
C SER A 36 -12.57 -7.10 7.41
N ASP A 37 -11.73 -6.29 8.07
CA ASP A 37 -11.53 -4.87 7.81
C ASP A 37 -10.24 -4.59 7.04
N ALA A 38 -9.63 -5.63 6.43
CA ALA A 38 -8.48 -5.46 5.56
C ALA A 38 -8.86 -4.67 4.30
N ILE A 39 -8.02 -3.72 3.94
CA ILE A 39 -8.21 -2.87 2.76
C ILE A 39 -8.05 -3.74 1.51
N ILE A 40 -9.03 -3.66 0.62
CA ILE A 40 -8.98 -4.32 -0.69
C ILE A 40 -8.36 -3.33 -1.67
N ALA A 41 -7.20 -3.67 -2.20
CA ALA A 41 -6.50 -2.86 -3.20
C ALA A 41 -7.08 -3.01 -4.60
N GLY A 42 -7.73 -4.15 -4.87
CA GLY A 42 -8.33 -4.49 -6.15
C GLY A 42 -8.54 -5.99 -6.24
N GLN A 43 -8.73 -6.49 -7.46
CA GLN A 43 -8.96 -7.91 -7.73
C GLN A 43 -8.16 -8.34 -8.94
N LYS A 44 -7.69 -9.58 -8.91
CA LYS A 44 -7.19 -10.28 -10.09
C LYS A 44 -8.33 -10.62 -11.06
N SER A 45 -7.95 -11.03 -12.26
CA SER A 45 -8.89 -11.43 -13.32
C SER A 45 -9.74 -12.66 -12.95
N ASP A 46 -9.26 -13.49 -12.03
CA ASP A 46 -9.96 -14.66 -11.47
C ASP A 46 -10.87 -14.31 -10.27
N GLY A 47 -10.95 -13.03 -9.89
CA GLY A 47 -11.76 -12.53 -8.78
C GLY A 47 -11.09 -12.61 -7.40
N VAL A 48 -9.83 -13.06 -7.32
CA VAL A 48 -9.09 -13.07 -6.05
C VAL A 48 -8.79 -11.63 -5.61
N ASN A 49 -9.19 -11.29 -4.38
CA ASN A 49 -8.88 -9.99 -3.79
C ASN A 49 -7.38 -9.82 -3.56
N ILE A 50 -6.88 -8.64 -3.90
CA ILE A 50 -5.54 -8.18 -3.57
C ILE A 50 -5.62 -7.30 -2.33
N HIS A 51 -4.78 -7.59 -1.33
CA HIS A 51 -4.65 -6.81 -0.11
C HIS A 51 -3.28 -6.15 -0.03
N ILE A 52 -3.20 -5.09 0.79
CA ILE A 52 -1.98 -4.32 0.96
C ILE A 52 -1.27 -4.83 2.21
N GLY A 53 -0.04 -5.27 2.01
CA GLY A 53 0.89 -5.62 3.07
C GLY A 53 2.02 -4.62 3.23
N GLN A 54 2.77 -4.79 4.31
CA GLN A 54 4.15 -4.35 4.41
C GLN A 54 4.97 -5.47 5.05
N ALA A 55 6.21 -5.67 4.59
CA ALA A 55 7.09 -6.72 5.05
C ALA A 55 8.41 -6.12 5.54
N TYR A 56 8.86 -6.56 6.70
CA TYR A 56 10.18 -6.17 7.19
C TYR A 56 11.25 -7.04 6.53
N VAL A 57 12.18 -6.39 5.85
CA VAL A 57 13.36 -7.02 5.24
C VAL A 57 14.56 -6.65 6.10
N GLN A 58 15.19 -7.66 6.70
CA GLN A 58 16.26 -7.46 7.66
C GLN A 58 17.41 -6.61 7.08
N ASN A 59 17.77 -5.54 7.80
CA ASN A 59 18.79 -4.55 7.42
C ASN A 59 18.54 -3.82 6.08
N GLN A 60 17.31 -3.84 5.58
CA GLN A 60 16.94 -3.17 4.34
C GLN A 60 15.73 -2.25 4.50
N GLY A 61 14.76 -2.60 5.34
CA GLY A 61 13.67 -1.71 5.73
C GLY A 61 12.31 -2.38 5.83
N LEU A 62 11.25 -1.58 5.75
CA LEU A 62 9.85 -1.99 5.81
C LEU A 62 9.19 -1.63 4.48
N ILE A 63 8.81 -2.64 3.69
CA ILE A 63 8.51 -2.46 2.27
C ILE A 63 7.05 -2.84 1.98
N PRO A 64 6.30 -2.03 1.22
CA PRO A 64 4.98 -2.41 0.69
C PRO A 64 4.99 -3.78 0.02
N ALA A 65 3.92 -4.54 0.24
CA ALA A 65 3.79 -5.90 -0.24
C ALA A 65 2.38 -6.16 -0.80
N GLU A 66 2.31 -7.10 -1.72
CA GLU A 66 1.05 -7.68 -2.18
C GLU A 66 0.66 -8.88 -1.32
N ILE A 67 -0.58 -8.91 -0.83
CA ILE A 67 -1.11 -10.03 -0.03
C ILE A 67 -2.30 -10.67 -0.74
N PHE A 68 -2.29 -12.00 -0.80
CA PHE A 68 -3.42 -12.82 -1.24
C PHE A 68 -3.96 -13.66 -0.08
N PRO A 69 -5.29 -13.85 0.02
CA PRO A 69 -5.89 -14.70 1.05
C PRO A 69 -5.30 -16.12 1.05
N GLY A 70 -4.94 -16.62 2.23
CA GLY A 70 -4.37 -17.97 2.42
C GLY A 70 -2.88 -18.10 2.07
N VAL A 71 -2.26 -17.09 1.46
CA VAL A 71 -0.82 -17.09 1.14
C VAL A 71 -0.04 -16.55 2.32
N LYS A 72 0.97 -17.29 2.79
CA LYS A 72 1.74 -16.97 4.01
C LYS A 72 3.02 -16.17 3.76
N GLU A 73 3.39 -16.02 2.49
CA GLU A 73 4.59 -15.34 2.05
C GLU A 73 4.23 -14.19 1.12
N VAL A 74 5.10 -13.20 1.06
CA VAL A 74 4.99 -12.04 0.18
C VAL A 74 6.31 -11.81 -0.54
N TYR A 75 6.24 -11.09 -1.64
CA TYR A 75 7.38 -10.76 -2.47
C TYR A 75 7.47 -9.24 -2.58
N VAL A 76 8.60 -8.68 -2.14
CA VAL A 76 8.78 -7.23 -2.07
C VAL A 76 9.96 -6.75 -2.94
N PRO A 77 9.81 -5.63 -3.66
CA PRO A 77 10.86 -5.06 -4.49
C PRO A 77 11.84 -4.30 -3.60
N ILE A 78 13.02 -4.86 -3.33
CA ILE A 78 14.14 -4.16 -2.71
C ILE A 78 15.46 -4.88 -3.04
N ASN A 79 16.30 -4.24 -3.86
CA ASN A 79 17.56 -4.81 -4.35
C ASN A 79 17.32 -6.18 -5.03
N GLY A 80 16.35 -6.24 -5.94
CA GLY A 80 15.73 -7.45 -6.46
C GLY A 80 14.43 -7.79 -5.72
N ILE A 81 13.88 -8.98 -6.00
CA ILE A 81 12.67 -9.46 -5.32
C ILE A 81 13.05 -10.30 -4.10
N GLN A 82 12.67 -9.82 -2.91
CA GLN A 82 12.86 -10.54 -1.66
C GLN A 82 11.60 -11.30 -1.29
N LYS A 83 11.75 -12.59 -1.02
CA LYS A 83 10.67 -13.43 -0.47
C LYS A 83 10.68 -13.33 1.06
N ILE A 84 9.54 -12.97 1.64
CA ILE A 84 9.37 -12.80 3.08
C ILE A 84 8.18 -13.61 3.56
N ASP A 85 8.37 -14.39 4.62
CA ASP A 85 7.34 -15.23 5.27
C ASP A 85 7.16 -14.91 6.75
N THR A 86 7.85 -13.88 7.25
CA THR A 86 7.82 -13.44 8.66
C THR A 86 7.71 -11.92 8.75
N ASN A 87 7.23 -11.42 9.89
CA ASN A 87 7.13 -9.97 10.16
C ASN A 87 6.32 -9.19 9.10
N ILE A 88 5.28 -9.83 8.56
CA ILE A 88 4.36 -9.23 7.60
C ILE A 88 3.22 -8.56 8.39
N LYS A 89 2.81 -7.39 7.91
CA LYS A 89 1.60 -6.70 8.37
C LYS A 89 0.67 -6.47 7.20
N ILE A 90 -0.63 -6.38 7.49
CA ILE A 90 -1.71 -6.10 6.54
C ILE A 90 -2.38 -4.78 6.90
N LEU A 91 -2.70 -3.98 5.88
CA LEU A 91 -3.39 -2.70 6.03
C LEU A 91 -4.87 -2.95 6.29
N CYS A 92 -5.38 -2.39 7.38
CA CYS A 92 -6.78 -2.47 7.78
C CYS A 92 -7.33 -1.07 8.08
N GLY A 93 -8.65 -0.90 8.01
CA GLY A 93 -9.27 0.38 8.34
C GLY A 93 -10.57 0.65 7.59
N TYR A 94 -10.89 1.92 7.45
CA TYR A 94 -12.09 2.38 6.77
C TYR A 94 -11.81 2.59 5.28
N GLN A 95 -12.11 1.57 4.46
CA GLN A 95 -11.94 1.62 3.00
C GLN A 95 -12.51 2.90 2.37
N GLN A 96 -13.64 3.40 2.88
CA GLN A 96 -14.30 4.59 2.34
C GLN A 96 -13.48 5.88 2.46
N ASN A 97 -12.42 5.91 3.26
CA ASN A 97 -11.53 7.06 3.41
C ASN A 97 -10.26 6.95 2.55
N LEU A 98 -10.10 5.83 1.83
CA LEU A 98 -8.91 5.50 1.07
C LEU A 98 -9.20 5.50 -0.42
N TYR A 99 -8.41 6.26 -1.18
CA TYR A 99 -8.64 6.45 -2.61
C TYR A 99 -7.35 6.30 -3.39
N TRP A 100 -7.45 5.56 -4.49
CA TRP A 100 -6.38 5.44 -5.48
C TRP A 100 -6.45 6.61 -6.45
N ILE A 101 -5.36 7.37 -6.52
CA ILE A 101 -5.26 8.55 -7.39
C ILE A 101 -4.17 8.31 -8.41
N ALA A 102 -4.54 8.34 -9.68
CA ALA A 102 -3.61 8.28 -10.81
C ALA A 102 -2.68 9.50 -10.79
N THR A 103 -1.37 9.26 -10.90
CA THR A 103 -0.34 10.30 -10.86
C THR A 103 0.90 9.86 -11.62
N THR A 104 1.90 10.74 -11.66
CA THR A 104 3.21 10.50 -12.25
C THR A 104 4.31 10.87 -11.28
N SER A 105 5.53 10.40 -11.52
CA SER A 105 6.72 10.83 -10.77
C SER A 105 6.89 12.36 -10.70
N THR A 106 6.43 13.08 -11.72
CA THR A 106 6.52 14.54 -11.78
C THR A 106 5.37 15.26 -11.07
N SER A 107 4.15 14.71 -11.07
CA SER A 107 2.95 15.37 -10.53
C SER A 107 2.65 15.02 -9.07
N ILE A 108 3.15 13.88 -8.58
CA ILE A 108 2.90 13.41 -7.21
C ILE A 108 3.37 14.43 -6.16
N LYS A 109 4.46 15.16 -6.39
CA LYS A 109 4.97 16.14 -5.41
C LYS A 109 3.91 17.20 -5.10
N GLU A 110 3.24 17.74 -6.11
CA GLU A 110 2.15 18.70 -5.91
C GLU A 110 0.97 18.04 -5.17
N LEU A 111 0.60 16.83 -5.56
CA LEU A 111 -0.48 16.06 -4.93
C LEU A 111 -0.23 15.89 -3.42
N LEU A 112 1.00 15.55 -3.03
CA LEU A 112 1.40 15.32 -1.64
C LEU A 112 1.55 16.62 -0.81
N THR A 113 1.62 17.80 -1.44
CA THR A 113 1.54 19.07 -0.68
C THR A 113 0.14 19.34 -0.13
N LYS A 114 -0.89 18.73 -0.74
CA LYS A 114 -2.30 18.99 -0.42
C LYS A 114 -2.96 17.83 0.30
N HIS A 115 -2.45 16.60 0.12
CA HIS A 115 -3.11 15.38 0.56
C HIS A 115 -2.14 14.41 1.21
N THR A 116 -2.65 13.58 2.12
CA THR A 116 -1.84 12.59 2.85
C THR A 116 -1.86 11.25 2.11
N ALA A 117 -0.68 10.77 1.70
CA ALA A 117 -0.52 9.41 1.20
C ALA A 117 -0.37 8.40 2.34
N VAL A 118 -0.84 7.18 2.11
CA VAL A 118 -0.65 6.05 3.03
C VAL A 118 0.82 5.67 3.05
N SER A 119 1.44 5.76 4.23
CA SER A 119 2.82 5.32 4.43
C SER A 119 2.87 3.79 4.44
N GLY A 120 3.71 3.25 3.56
CA GLY A 120 3.97 1.83 3.39
C GLY A 120 5.27 1.35 4.05
N GLY A 121 6.04 2.27 4.65
CA GLY A 121 7.27 1.99 5.38
C GLY A 121 8.42 2.90 4.96
N HIS A 122 9.64 2.37 4.94
CA HIS A 122 10.89 3.08 4.66
C HIS A 122 11.97 2.09 4.24
N GLU A 123 13.01 2.58 3.58
CA GLU A 123 14.27 1.87 3.41
C GLU A 123 15.26 2.31 4.51
N ASP A 124 16.16 1.41 4.92
CA ASP A 124 17.13 1.65 6.00
C ASP A 124 18.28 2.61 5.59
N ASP A 125 18.23 3.15 4.37
CA ASP A 125 19.14 4.19 3.89
C ASP A 125 18.84 5.59 4.45
N GLY A 126 17.71 5.76 5.15
CA GLY A 126 17.29 7.02 5.76
C GLY A 126 16.88 8.12 4.78
N ARG A 127 16.65 7.79 3.50
CA ARG A 127 16.34 8.79 2.45
C ARG A 127 14.90 9.27 2.49
N GLY A 128 13.96 8.48 3.01
CA GLY A 128 12.57 8.93 3.12
C GLY A 128 11.57 7.82 3.40
N VAL A 129 10.30 8.17 3.25
CA VAL A 129 9.18 7.24 3.40
C VAL A 129 8.89 6.56 2.07
N LEU A 130 8.38 5.33 2.17
CA LEU A 130 7.74 4.66 1.05
C LEU A 130 6.23 4.88 1.14
N TYR A 131 5.60 5.20 0.03
CA TYR A 131 4.14 5.23 -0.09
C TYR A 131 3.62 3.95 -0.74
N VAL A 132 2.37 3.61 -0.42
CA VAL A 132 1.67 2.49 -1.07
C VAL A 132 1.22 2.94 -2.45
N GLY A 133 1.73 2.24 -3.47
CA GLY A 133 1.33 2.41 -4.87
C GLY A 133 0.69 1.14 -5.44
N ARG A 134 -0.03 1.31 -6.55
CA ARG A 134 -0.40 0.21 -7.43
C ARG A 134 -0.24 0.60 -8.89
N ILE A 135 -0.05 -0.39 -9.74
CA ILE A 135 0.05 -0.23 -11.18
C ILE A 135 -0.74 -1.35 -11.87
N ASN A 136 -1.35 -1.04 -13.01
CA ASN A 136 -1.79 -2.08 -13.94
C ASN A 136 -0.68 -2.32 -14.95
N TYR A 137 -0.07 -3.49 -14.90
CA TYR A 137 1.04 -3.89 -15.77
C TYR A 137 0.71 -5.25 -16.37
N ASN A 138 0.84 -5.39 -17.70
CA ASN A 138 0.45 -6.62 -18.42
C ASN A 138 -0.97 -7.13 -18.08
N LYS A 139 -1.93 -6.21 -17.88
CA LYS A 139 -3.33 -6.47 -17.50
C LYS A 139 -3.52 -7.07 -16.10
N GLU A 140 -2.48 -7.04 -15.27
CA GLU A 140 -2.55 -7.41 -13.87
C GLU A 140 -2.39 -6.17 -12.99
N LEU A 141 -3.19 -6.09 -11.93
CA LEU A 141 -3.01 -5.08 -10.90
C LEU A 141 -1.95 -5.56 -9.91
N ILE A 142 -0.92 -4.74 -9.69
CA ILE A 142 0.23 -5.07 -8.86
C ILE A 142 0.44 -3.98 -7.82
N ILE A 143 0.68 -4.38 -6.57
CA ILE A 143 1.09 -3.47 -5.48
C ILE A 143 2.59 -3.22 -5.51
N GLY A 144 3.00 -1.97 -5.31
CA GLY A 144 4.40 -1.57 -5.31
C GLY A 144 4.72 -0.48 -4.29
N LYS A 145 6.02 -0.19 -4.15
CA LYS A 145 6.53 0.90 -3.30
C LYS A 145 6.75 2.14 -4.14
N ILE A 146 6.35 3.31 -3.63
CA ILE A 146 6.67 4.61 -4.26
C ILE A 146 7.67 5.34 -3.36
N THR A 147 8.84 5.69 -3.90
CA THR A 147 9.88 6.40 -3.14
C THR A 147 9.57 7.91 -3.01
N SER A 148 9.88 8.52 -1.86
CA SER A 148 9.56 9.95 -1.62
C SER A 148 10.70 10.94 -1.94
N PHE A 149 11.94 10.47 -2.08
CA PHE A 149 13.12 11.35 -2.10
C PHE A 149 13.68 11.62 -3.50
N TRP A 150 13.92 10.57 -4.28
CA TRP A 150 14.40 10.68 -5.67
C TRP A 150 13.23 10.96 -6.62
N GLU A 151 13.40 10.72 -7.92
CA GLU A 151 12.25 10.62 -8.82
C GLU A 151 11.26 9.59 -8.24
N PRO A 152 10.05 10.00 -7.83
CA PRO A 152 9.09 9.11 -7.19
C PRO A 152 8.56 8.12 -8.22
N VAL A 153 9.30 7.04 -8.44
CA VAL A 153 8.87 5.91 -9.26
C VAL A 153 8.12 4.93 -8.38
N ILE A 154 7.25 4.12 -8.99
CA ILE A 154 6.79 2.89 -8.35
C ILE A 154 7.78 1.78 -8.71
N ASP A 155 8.29 1.07 -7.71
CA ASP A 155 8.98 -0.20 -7.91
C ASP A 155 8.02 -1.34 -7.53
N PHE A 156 7.98 -2.40 -8.34
CA PHE A 156 7.02 -3.49 -8.21
C PHE A 156 7.61 -4.83 -8.65
N ASN A 157 6.97 -5.92 -8.21
CA ASN A 157 7.32 -7.28 -8.59
C ASN A 157 6.63 -7.68 -9.89
N ASN A 158 7.37 -7.74 -10.99
CA ASN A 158 6.92 -8.39 -12.23
C ASN A 158 7.51 -9.80 -12.31
N ASN A 159 6.76 -10.81 -11.87
CA ASN A 159 7.16 -12.21 -11.99
C ASN A 159 8.59 -12.50 -11.52
N MET A 160 8.93 -12.09 -10.30
CA MET A 160 10.25 -12.22 -9.67
C MET A 160 11.34 -11.28 -10.21
N THR A 161 10.97 -10.32 -11.04
CA THR A 161 11.85 -9.23 -11.48
C THR A 161 11.38 -7.91 -10.85
N GLU A 162 12.30 -7.18 -10.23
CA GLU A 162 12.02 -5.81 -9.77
C GLU A 162 12.01 -4.89 -10.99
N GLU A 163 10.86 -4.29 -11.27
CA GLU A 163 10.67 -3.31 -12.33
C GLU A 163 10.16 -2.00 -11.74
N TYR A 164 10.27 -0.93 -12.52
CA TYR A 164 9.83 0.39 -12.12
C TYR A 164 9.02 1.09 -13.20
N ALA A 165 8.16 2.02 -12.78
CA ALA A 165 7.37 2.85 -13.69
C ALA A 165 7.18 4.28 -13.17
N TYR A 166 6.96 5.19 -14.11
CA TYR A 166 6.75 6.62 -13.83
C TYR A 166 5.27 7.02 -13.76
N PHE A 167 4.37 6.09 -14.08
CA PHE A 167 2.93 6.27 -14.07
C PHE A 167 2.29 5.19 -13.22
N TYR A 168 1.47 5.59 -12.24
CA TYR A 168 0.91 4.68 -11.24
C TYR A 168 -0.24 5.35 -10.49
N GLU A 169 -0.88 4.60 -9.59
CA GLU A 169 -1.83 5.14 -8.63
C GLU A 169 -1.21 5.13 -7.23
N VAL A 170 -1.31 6.25 -6.51
CA VAL A 170 -0.91 6.36 -5.10
C VAL A 170 -2.14 6.26 -4.22
N LEU A 171 -2.03 5.57 -3.09
CA LEU A 171 -3.12 5.48 -2.11
C LEU A 171 -3.13 6.71 -1.19
N LEU A 172 -4.20 7.49 -1.24
CA LEU A 172 -4.40 8.67 -0.41
C LEU A 172 -5.49 8.46 0.64
N VAL A 173 -5.32 9.14 1.77
CA VAL A 173 -6.38 9.37 2.77
C VAL A 173 -7.09 10.66 2.40
N LEU A 174 -8.40 10.60 2.15
CA LEU A 174 -9.21 11.77 1.79
C LEU A 174 -10.53 11.79 2.56
N ASP A 175 -11.01 12.99 2.86
CA ASP A 175 -12.20 13.21 3.69
C ASP A 175 -13.52 12.95 2.94
N ASN A 176 -13.53 13.07 1.61
CA ASN A 176 -14.73 12.83 0.80
C ASN A 176 -14.44 12.54 -0.68
N LYS A 177 -15.45 11.94 -1.33
CA LYS A 177 -15.45 11.60 -2.76
C LYS A 177 -15.41 12.81 -3.69
N GLU A 178 -15.95 13.97 -3.29
CA GLU A 178 -15.91 15.16 -4.15
C GLU A 178 -14.47 15.64 -4.40
N THR A 179 -13.61 15.51 -3.40
CA THR A 179 -12.18 15.82 -3.53
C THR A 179 -11.53 14.92 -4.59
N VAL A 180 -11.86 13.63 -4.59
CA VAL A 180 -11.39 12.66 -5.59
C VAL A 180 -11.82 13.07 -6.99
N ASP A 181 -13.09 13.44 -7.17
CA ASP A 181 -13.62 13.85 -8.47
C ASP A 181 -12.92 15.12 -8.99
N ARG A 182 -12.60 16.08 -8.11
CA ARG A 182 -11.84 17.29 -8.46
C ARG A 182 -10.41 16.95 -8.89
N ILE A 183 -9.72 16.06 -8.16
CA ILE A 183 -8.37 15.60 -8.50
C ILE A 183 -8.38 14.90 -9.86
N ASN A 184 -9.29 13.96 -10.06
CA ASN A 184 -9.40 13.20 -11.31
C ASN A 184 -9.71 14.11 -12.50
N LYS A 185 -10.58 15.11 -12.32
CA LYS A 185 -10.87 16.11 -13.37
C LYS A 185 -9.65 16.97 -13.70
N ALA A 186 -8.88 17.39 -12.70
CA ALA A 186 -7.64 18.13 -12.91
C ALA A 186 -6.60 17.27 -13.64
N GLY A 187 -6.43 16.01 -13.22
CA GLY A 187 -5.54 15.04 -13.86
C GLY A 187 -5.92 14.74 -15.31
N ALA A 188 -7.23 14.60 -15.59
CA ALA A 188 -7.72 14.43 -16.96
C ALA A 188 -7.42 15.64 -17.85
N SER A 189 -7.59 16.85 -17.30
CA SER A 189 -7.24 18.10 -18.00
C SER A 189 -5.73 18.22 -18.26
N ALA A 190 -4.91 17.64 -17.38
CA ALA A 190 -3.46 17.57 -17.51
C ALA A 190 -2.95 16.37 -18.34
N GLY A 191 -3.84 15.54 -18.91
CA GLY A 191 -3.48 14.36 -19.72
C GLY A 191 -3.09 13.11 -18.93
N ILE A 192 -3.11 13.16 -17.59
CA ILE A 192 -2.74 12.05 -16.69
C ILE A 192 -3.77 10.90 -16.80
N SER A 193 -5.06 11.22 -16.94
CA SER A 193 -6.10 10.18 -17.05
C SER A 193 -6.01 9.40 -18.36
N LYS A 194 -5.51 9.99 -19.45
CA LYS A 194 -5.39 9.35 -20.77
C LYS A 194 -4.26 8.33 -20.81
N ILE A 195 -3.17 8.55 -20.06
CA ILE A 195 -2.01 7.65 -20.04
C ILE A 195 -2.34 6.32 -19.35
N VAL A 196 -3.26 6.31 -18.37
CA VAL A 196 -3.83 5.06 -17.82
C VAL A 196 -4.40 4.21 -18.95
N TYR A 197 -5.21 4.79 -19.84
CA TYR A 197 -5.92 4.05 -20.89
C TYR A 197 -5.03 3.58 -22.05
N TYR A 198 -3.92 4.25 -22.33
CA TYR A 198 -3.02 3.85 -23.43
C TYR A 198 -2.09 2.68 -23.07
N ALA A 199 -2.01 2.27 -21.80
CA ALA A 199 -1.40 1.00 -21.42
C ALA A 199 -2.33 -0.22 -21.65
N TYR A 200 -3.57 0.00 -22.13
CA TYR A 200 -4.59 -1.05 -22.32
C TYR A 200 -4.90 -1.42 -23.79
N ASN A 201 -4.05 -1.04 -24.75
CA ASN A 201 -4.18 -1.51 -26.14
C ASN A 201 -2.94 -2.24 -26.61
#